data_AF-A0A1W9LSD2-F1
#
_entry.id   AF-A0A1W9LSD2-F1
#
_cell.length_a   1.000
_cell.length_b   1.000
_cell.length_c   1.000
_cell.angle_alpha   90.00
_cell.angle_beta   90.00
_cell.angle_gamma   90.00
#
_symmetry.space_group_name_H-M   'P 1'
#
loop_
_entity.id
_entity.type
_entity.pdbx_description
1 polymer ?
#
loop_
_entity_poly.entity_id
_entity_poly.type
_entity_poly.pdbx_seq_one_letter_code
_entity_poly.pdbx_strand_id
1 'polypeptide(L)'
;AKDRKSSATDSIQEDWADPDKISEVLQDIVFEKGSLALKISDELGKIQVNALVDKFPGGHNFNEAQLNIWDNIVRPIVSKDEKSDLNATTNIINSIKDWMDSEDDDAITGLNGAESDYYESLDPPYSCRNGPIPSAKELLMIKGVTPEMLYGSGETGGISDYITVYGMTQLPQPKNTRKNNAFTYEGKININTAEVPVLIAILGEENAECARTMDDYRRESEDTGDGKHYLNDVTNPAWYKNVKGCSDLNIDPRLITVTSDFFRIESTATLNEVKLTLSAVIHREQDKKTGKWKCRVLSWETL
;
A
#
# COMPACT_ATOMS: atom_id res chain seq x y z
N ALA A 1 13.88 -2.46 12.13
CA ALA A 1 15.17 -1.74 12.36
C ALA A 1 16.39 -2.67 12.44
N LYS A 2 16.29 -3.86 13.05
CA LYS A 2 17.43 -4.81 13.14
C LYS A 2 17.75 -5.41 11.76
N ASP A 3 16.73 -5.79 11.01
CA ASP A 3 16.73 -6.27 9.63
C ASP A 3 17.59 -5.40 8.69
N ARG A 4 17.52 -4.07 8.82
CA ARG A 4 18.27 -3.15 7.96
C ARG A 4 19.78 -3.15 8.18
N LYS A 5 20.27 -3.88 9.19
CA LYS A 5 21.70 -4.16 9.39
C LYS A 5 22.15 -5.39 8.60
N SER A 6 21.24 -6.29 8.25
CA SER A 6 21.52 -7.57 7.58
C SER A 6 21.02 -7.61 6.14
N SER A 7 20.05 -6.78 5.76
CA SER A 7 19.44 -6.75 4.43
C SER A 7 19.34 -5.31 3.89
N ALA A 8 19.59 -5.15 2.59
CA ALA A 8 19.38 -3.90 1.85
C ALA A 8 18.01 -3.86 1.15
N THR A 9 17.29 -4.98 1.16
CA THR A 9 15.93 -5.15 0.65
C THR A 9 14.97 -5.39 1.80
N ASP A 10 13.68 -5.51 1.50
CA ASP A 10 12.65 -5.89 2.45
C ASP A 10 11.77 -6.92 1.75
N SER A 11 11.70 -8.13 2.28
CA SER A 11 10.99 -9.24 1.66
C SER A 11 10.28 -10.11 2.68
N ILE A 12 9.36 -10.94 2.21
CA ILE A 12 8.75 -12.00 3.03
C ILE A 12 9.75 -13.08 3.47
N GLN A 13 10.99 -13.01 2.99
CA GLN A 13 12.07 -13.96 3.34
C GLN A 13 12.83 -13.56 4.61
N GLU A 14 12.44 -12.46 5.26
CA GLU A 14 13.09 -11.93 6.45
C GLU A 14 12.36 -12.29 7.75
N ASP A 15 13.10 -12.35 8.87
CA ASP A 15 12.58 -12.73 10.19
C ASP A 15 11.32 -11.96 10.63
N TRP A 16 11.18 -10.68 10.22
CA TRP A 16 10.02 -9.88 10.60
C TRP A 16 8.72 -10.35 9.94
N ALA A 17 8.82 -11.06 8.81
CA ALA A 17 7.70 -11.60 8.06
C ALA A 17 7.41 -13.07 8.40
N ASP A 18 8.32 -13.77 9.09
CA ASP A 18 8.14 -15.18 9.46
C ASP A 18 7.37 -15.31 10.80
N PRO A 19 6.16 -15.90 10.80
CA PRO A 19 5.37 -16.11 12.01
C PRO A 19 6.09 -16.92 13.10
N ASP A 20 6.96 -17.86 12.71
CA ASP A 20 7.70 -18.71 13.65
C ASP A 20 8.77 -17.88 14.38
N LYS A 21 9.49 -17.03 13.64
CA LYS A 21 10.48 -16.09 14.21
C LYS A 21 9.84 -15.02 15.09
N ILE A 22 8.68 -14.50 14.68
CA ILE A 22 7.92 -13.59 15.54
C ILE A 22 7.49 -14.30 16.83
N SER A 23 7.01 -15.54 16.73
CA SER A 23 6.59 -16.33 17.89
C SER A 23 7.75 -16.62 18.85
N GLU A 24 8.95 -16.93 18.34
CA GLU A 24 10.18 -17.08 19.14
C GLU A 24 10.45 -15.81 19.97
N VAL A 25 10.37 -14.62 19.36
CA VAL A 25 10.61 -13.34 20.04
C VAL A 25 9.53 -13.03 21.09
N LEU A 26 8.28 -13.39 20.83
CA LEU A 26 7.18 -13.14 21.77
C LEU A 26 7.26 -14.01 23.03
N GLN A 27 7.96 -15.16 23.00
CA GLN A 27 8.15 -16.01 24.20
C GLN A 27 8.93 -15.31 25.31
N ASP A 28 9.79 -14.35 24.96
CA ASP A 28 10.55 -13.54 25.93
C ASP A 28 9.69 -12.46 26.61
N ILE A 29 8.46 -12.22 26.11
CA ILE A 29 7.53 -11.23 26.67
C ILE A 29 6.57 -11.93 27.63
N VAL A 30 6.75 -11.70 28.94
CA VAL A 30 5.91 -12.30 29.98
C VAL A 30 4.49 -11.74 29.92
N PHE A 31 3.51 -12.59 29.56
CA PHE A 31 2.08 -12.30 29.65
C PHE A 31 1.37 -13.43 30.41
N GLU A 32 1.50 -13.40 31.74
CA GLU A 32 1.31 -14.54 32.65
C GLU A 32 0.01 -15.35 32.52
N LYS A 33 -1.07 -14.75 32.04
CA LYS A 33 -2.41 -15.37 32.00
C LYS A 33 -3.04 -15.37 30.60
N GLY A 34 -2.27 -15.07 29.56
CA GLY A 34 -2.81 -14.92 28.22
C GLY A 34 -1.81 -15.28 27.12
N SER A 35 -2.17 -14.94 25.89
CA SER A 35 -1.27 -15.06 24.73
C SER A 35 -1.14 -13.73 24.02
N LEU A 36 0.03 -13.54 23.40
CA LEU A 36 0.33 -12.45 22.49
C LEU A 36 0.51 -13.03 21.10
N ALA A 37 -0.07 -12.38 20.11
CA ALA A 37 0.23 -12.59 18.71
C ALA A 37 0.66 -11.26 18.10
N LEU A 38 1.54 -11.32 17.11
CA LEU A 38 2.03 -10.16 16.39
C LEU A 38 2.18 -10.51 14.92
N LYS A 39 1.77 -9.60 14.05
CA LYS A 39 1.98 -9.66 12.61
C LYS A 39 2.60 -8.36 12.15
N ILE A 40 3.66 -8.45 11.35
CA ILE A 40 4.26 -7.30 10.67
C ILE A 40 3.97 -7.44 9.19
N SER A 41 3.46 -6.38 8.57
CA SER A 41 3.22 -6.32 7.13
C SER A 41 3.86 -5.07 6.54
N ASP A 42 4.31 -5.18 5.31
CA ASP A 42 4.89 -4.07 4.56
C ASP A 42 3.76 -3.25 3.92
N GLU A 43 3.70 -1.95 4.23
CA GLU A 43 2.72 -1.05 3.64
C GLU A 43 3.09 -0.66 2.21
N LEU A 44 4.37 -0.69 1.81
CA LEU A 44 4.77 -0.43 0.42
C LEU A 44 4.56 -1.65 -0.48
N GLY A 45 4.16 -2.81 0.05
CA GLY A 45 3.63 -3.92 -0.75
C GLY A 45 2.23 -3.63 -1.33
N LYS A 46 1.60 -2.50 -0.96
CA LYS A 46 0.25 -2.09 -1.37
C LYS A 46 0.27 -0.91 -2.32
N ILE A 47 -0.84 -0.69 -3.02
CA ILE A 47 -1.03 0.44 -3.93
C ILE A 47 -1.20 1.73 -3.10
N GLN A 48 -0.35 2.72 -3.34
CA GLN A 48 -0.37 3.98 -2.59
C GLN A 48 -1.46 4.90 -3.14
N VAL A 49 -2.53 5.16 -2.38
CA VAL A 49 -3.66 6.02 -2.78
C VAL A 49 -3.20 7.40 -3.18
N ASN A 50 -2.37 8.00 -2.33
CA ASN A 50 -1.86 9.34 -2.54
C ASN A 50 -0.83 9.45 -3.68
N ALA A 51 -0.40 8.33 -4.28
CA ALA A 51 0.48 8.36 -5.44
C ALA A 51 -0.27 8.56 -6.77
N LEU A 52 -1.61 8.54 -6.78
CA LEU A 52 -2.42 8.77 -7.98
C LEU A 52 -2.23 10.20 -8.53
N VAL A 53 -1.90 11.17 -7.68
CA VAL A 53 -1.56 12.56 -8.03
C VAL A 53 -0.04 12.75 -8.00
N ASP A 54 0.50 13.61 -8.86
CA ASP A 54 1.94 13.78 -9.09
C ASP A 54 2.73 14.36 -7.90
N LYS A 55 2.14 15.28 -7.12
CA LYS A 55 2.82 15.95 -5.99
C LYS A 55 1.85 16.60 -5.01
N PHE A 56 2.38 17.01 -3.85
CA PHE A 56 1.66 17.83 -2.89
C PHE A 56 2.54 18.96 -2.30
N PRO A 57 1.96 20.12 -1.95
CA PRO A 57 0.63 20.60 -2.39
C PRO A 57 0.63 20.96 -3.89
N GLY A 58 -0.55 21.20 -4.47
CA GLY A 58 -0.70 21.73 -5.83
C GLY A 58 -0.45 20.71 -6.95
N GLY A 59 -0.59 19.41 -6.68
CA GLY A 59 -0.67 18.40 -7.73
C GLY A 59 -2.09 18.37 -8.28
N HIS A 60 -2.21 18.40 -9.61
CA HIS A 60 -3.49 18.36 -10.35
C HIS A 60 -3.43 17.46 -11.58
N ASN A 61 -2.30 16.77 -11.77
CA ASN A 61 -2.14 15.78 -12.84
C ASN A 61 -2.12 14.39 -12.25
N PHE A 62 -2.62 13.43 -13.03
CA PHE A 62 -2.37 12.02 -12.73
C PHE A 62 -0.87 11.75 -12.71
N ASN A 63 -0.45 10.92 -11.77
CA ASN A 63 0.77 10.16 -11.93
C ASN A 63 0.51 9.07 -12.98
N GLU A 64 0.96 9.31 -14.21
CA GLU A 64 0.69 8.43 -15.36
C GLU A 64 1.11 6.98 -15.12
N ALA A 65 2.17 6.74 -14.35
CA ALA A 65 2.62 5.39 -14.04
C ALA A 65 1.57 4.62 -13.22
N GLN A 66 0.85 5.32 -12.33
CA GLN A 66 -0.10 4.70 -11.39
C GLN A 66 -1.48 4.45 -12.00
N LEU A 67 -1.84 5.16 -13.07
CA LEU A 67 -3.21 5.14 -13.60
C LEU A 67 -3.67 3.73 -14.00
N ASN A 68 -2.82 2.97 -14.69
CA ASN A 68 -3.15 1.61 -15.11
C ASN A 68 -3.30 0.66 -13.92
N ILE A 69 -2.52 0.84 -12.84
CA ILE A 69 -2.66 0.04 -11.62
C ILE A 69 -4.03 0.27 -10.98
N TRP A 70 -4.46 1.53 -10.91
CA TRP A 70 -5.77 1.89 -10.39
C TRP A 70 -6.90 1.31 -11.23
N ASP A 71 -6.77 1.34 -12.55
CA ASP A 71 -7.74 0.71 -13.43
C ASP A 71 -7.82 -0.80 -13.18
N ASN A 72 -6.67 -1.48 -13.13
CA ASN A 72 -6.59 -2.93 -12.95
C ASN A 72 -7.12 -3.40 -11.59
N ILE A 73 -6.95 -2.62 -10.51
CA ILE A 73 -7.47 -3.01 -9.19
C ILE A 73 -8.95 -2.67 -9.00
N VAL A 74 -9.44 -1.56 -9.57
CA VAL A 74 -10.84 -1.11 -9.39
C VAL A 74 -11.79 -1.80 -10.36
N ARG A 75 -11.39 -1.99 -11.63
CA ARG A 75 -12.26 -2.53 -12.68
C ARG A 75 -12.89 -3.88 -12.33
N PRO A 76 -12.16 -4.90 -11.82
CA PRO A 76 -12.76 -6.18 -11.50
C PRO A 76 -13.81 -6.11 -10.38
N ILE A 77 -13.75 -5.08 -9.54
CA ILE A 77 -14.70 -4.88 -8.43
C ILE A 77 -15.96 -4.20 -8.94
N VAL A 78 -15.79 -3.13 -9.73
CA VAL A 78 -16.91 -2.39 -10.34
C VAL A 78 -17.69 -3.28 -11.30
N SER A 79 -17.00 -4.06 -12.14
CA SER A 79 -17.63 -4.94 -13.14
C SER A 79 -18.41 -6.12 -12.55
N LYS A 80 -18.33 -6.37 -11.23
CA LYS A 80 -19.21 -7.35 -10.55
C LYS A 80 -20.63 -6.83 -10.39
N ASP A 81 -20.82 -5.52 -10.35
CA ASP A 81 -22.16 -4.94 -10.37
C ASP A 81 -22.64 -4.88 -11.82
N GLU A 82 -23.57 -5.78 -12.17
CA GLU A 82 -24.19 -5.84 -13.52
C GLU A 82 -24.90 -4.53 -13.91
N LYS A 83 -25.18 -3.65 -12.95
CA LYS A 83 -25.79 -2.34 -13.19
C LYS A 83 -24.77 -1.21 -13.36
N SER A 84 -23.47 -1.51 -13.21
CA SER A 84 -22.42 -0.50 -13.35
C SER A 84 -22.34 0.02 -14.79
N ASP A 85 -22.15 1.34 -14.93
CA ASP A 85 -21.89 1.98 -16.21
C ASP A 85 -20.53 1.52 -16.77
N LEU A 86 -20.40 1.46 -18.10
CA LEU A 86 -19.15 1.10 -18.81
C LEU A 86 -17.98 2.01 -18.41
N ASN A 87 -18.27 3.25 -18.02
CA ASN A 87 -17.28 4.23 -17.57
C ASN A 87 -17.15 4.31 -16.03
N ALA A 88 -17.84 3.48 -15.26
CA ALA A 88 -17.88 3.59 -13.80
C ALA A 88 -16.48 3.55 -13.16
N THR A 89 -15.60 2.65 -13.60
CA THR A 89 -14.19 2.61 -13.15
C THR A 89 -13.48 3.94 -13.37
N THR A 90 -13.52 4.46 -14.61
CA THR A 90 -12.88 5.73 -14.97
C THR A 90 -13.46 6.90 -14.17
N ASN A 91 -14.78 6.94 -14.00
CA ASN A 91 -15.46 7.99 -13.25
C ASN A 91 -15.03 8.00 -11.78
N ILE A 92 -14.86 6.81 -11.17
CA ILE A 92 -14.39 6.67 -9.80
C ILE A 92 -12.94 7.12 -9.67
N ILE A 93 -12.06 6.68 -10.57
CA ILE A 93 -10.65 7.09 -10.56
C ILE A 93 -10.49 8.61 -10.73
N ASN A 94 -11.27 9.22 -11.64
CA ASN A 94 -11.32 10.68 -11.79
C ASN A 94 -11.78 11.36 -10.50
N SER A 95 -12.83 10.85 -9.86
CA SER A 95 -13.33 11.42 -8.60
C SER A 95 -12.32 11.27 -7.45
N ILE A 96 -11.50 10.20 -7.44
CA ILE A 96 -10.42 10.04 -6.46
C ILE A 96 -9.30 11.07 -6.71
N LYS A 97 -8.96 11.36 -7.97
CA LYS A 97 -8.00 12.42 -8.32
C LYS A 97 -8.51 13.79 -7.86
N ASP A 98 -9.71 14.18 -8.27
CA ASP A 98 -10.36 15.46 -7.95
C ASP A 98 -10.54 15.65 -6.43
N TRP A 99 -10.67 14.55 -5.67
CA TRP A 99 -10.71 14.64 -4.21
C TRP A 99 -9.37 15.13 -3.60
N MET A 100 -8.26 14.85 -4.27
CA MET A 100 -6.89 15.05 -3.76
C MET A 100 -6.17 16.26 -4.36
N ASP A 101 -6.53 16.67 -5.57
CA ASP A 101 -5.81 17.74 -6.26
C ASP A 101 -6.11 19.13 -5.70
N SER A 102 -5.31 20.08 -6.14
CA SER A 102 -5.41 21.47 -5.69
C SER A 102 -4.74 22.39 -6.69
N GLU A 103 -5.10 23.67 -6.63
CA GLU A 103 -4.55 24.74 -7.50
C GLU A 103 -4.88 24.57 -8.99
N ASP A 104 -6.06 24.06 -9.31
CA ASP A 104 -6.55 23.84 -10.68
C ASP A 104 -7.89 24.54 -10.98
N ASP A 105 -8.30 25.47 -10.11
CA ASP A 105 -9.55 26.21 -10.17
C ASP A 105 -10.82 25.32 -10.06
N ASP A 106 -10.76 24.25 -9.25
CA ASP A 106 -11.86 23.28 -9.01
C ASP A 106 -12.36 22.65 -10.33
N ALA A 107 -11.41 22.25 -11.18
CA ALA A 107 -11.71 21.72 -12.51
C ALA A 107 -11.91 20.19 -12.49
N ILE A 108 -13.15 19.75 -12.70
CA ILE A 108 -13.45 18.31 -12.74
C ILE A 108 -12.64 17.56 -13.80
N THR A 109 -12.16 16.36 -13.46
CA THR A 109 -11.46 15.49 -14.40
C THR A 109 -12.42 14.71 -15.29
N GLY A 110 -12.21 14.85 -16.60
CA GLY A 110 -13.02 14.16 -17.60
C GLY A 110 -14.47 14.63 -17.59
N LEU A 111 -15.43 13.71 -17.79
CA LEU A 111 -16.86 14.06 -17.86
C LEU A 111 -17.63 13.88 -16.54
N ASN A 112 -17.09 13.11 -15.60
CA ASN A 112 -17.81 12.67 -14.41
C ASN A 112 -17.00 12.77 -13.11
N GLY A 113 -15.87 13.49 -13.14
CA GLY A 113 -15.16 13.92 -11.95
C GLY A 113 -16.05 14.68 -10.96
N ALA A 114 -15.51 15.01 -9.81
CA ALA A 114 -16.27 15.60 -8.73
C ALA A 114 -15.39 16.47 -7.85
N GLU A 115 -15.75 17.76 -7.83
CA GLU A 115 -15.10 18.79 -7.02
C GLU A 115 -16.02 19.30 -5.92
N SER A 116 -15.58 20.31 -5.17
CA SER A 116 -16.31 20.87 -4.03
C SER A 116 -17.77 21.21 -4.36
N ASP A 117 -18.06 21.76 -5.55
CA ASP A 117 -19.43 22.03 -6.02
C ASP A 117 -20.36 20.80 -5.97
N TYR A 118 -19.85 19.62 -6.32
CA TYR A 118 -20.62 18.38 -6.24
C TYR A 118 -20.87 17.99 -4.78
N TYR A 119 -19.83 17.97 -3.94
CA TYR A 119 -19.94 17.51 -2.56
C TYR A 119 -20.73 18.48 -1.66
N GLU A 120 -20.67 19.79 -1.94
CA GLU A 120 -21.45 20.81 -1.24
C GLU A 120 -22.94 20.79 -1.62
N SER A 121 -23.30 20.09 -2.71
CA SER A 121 -24.70 19.83 -3.07
C SER A 121 -25.32 18.63 -2.34
N LEU A 122 -24.51 17.83 -1.63
CA LEU A 122 -24.97 16.65 -0.89
C LEU A 122 -25.62 17.04 0.45
N ASP A 123 -26.29 16.07 1.08
CA ASP A 123 -26.87 16.22 2.42
C ASP A 123 -26.32 15.14 3.37
N PRO A 124 -25.51 15.50 4.38
CA PRO A 124 -25.01 16.84 4.67
C PRO A 124 -23.94 17.31 3.65
N PRO A 125 -23.80 18.63 3.42
CA PRO A 125 -22.79 19.17 2.50
C PRO A 125 -21.40 19.13 3.12
N TYR A 126 -20.38 18.90 2.28
CA TYR A 126 -18.97 18.96 2.64
C TYR A 126 -18.12 19.34 1.42
N SER A 127 -16.90 19.82 1.64
CA SER A 127 -15.98 20.18 0.55
C SER A 127 -14.99 19.05 0.25
N CYS A 128 -14.36 19.08 -0.93
CA CYS A 128 -13.22 18.20 -1.25
C CYS A 128 -12.09 18.38 -0.23
N ARG A 129 -11.23 17.36 -0.12
CA ARG A 129 -10.06 17.45 0.76
C ARG A 129 -8.99 18.38 0.20
N ASN A 130 -8.80 18.38 -1.12
CA ASN A 130 -7.75 19.10 -1.83
C ASN A 130 -6.35 18.85 -1.23
N GLY A 131 -6.06 17.57 -0.98
CA GLY A 131 -4.83 17.12 -0.36
C GLY A 131 -4.78 15.60 -0.13
N PRO A 132 -3.71 15.09 0.52
CA PRO A 132 -3.51 13.65 0.67
C PRO A 132 -4.56 13.02 1.59
N ILE A 133 -5.11 11.90 1.17
CA ILE A 133 -6.03 11.06 1.94
C ILE A 133 -5.30 10.48 3.16
N PRO A 134 -5.73 10.79 4.40
CA PRO A 134 -5.09 10.35 5.63
C PRO A 134 -5.55 8.96 6.10
N SER A 135 -6.67 8.46 5.58
CA SER A 135 -7.27 7.18 5.95
C SER A 135 -8.03 6.58 4.79
N ALA A 136 -7.91 5.25 4.57
CA ALA A 136 -8.66 4.54 3.54
C ALA A 136 -10.19 4.69 3.70
N LYS A 137 -10.68 4.88 4.93
CA LYS A 137 -12.11 5.10 5.22
C LYS A 137 -12.66 6.36 4.53
N GLU A 138 -11.81 7.34 4.27
CA GLU A 138 -12.21 8.58 3.60
C GLU A 138 -12.57 8.37 2.14
N LEU A 139 -12.13 7.27 1.51
CA LEU A 139 -12.56 6.93 0.15
C LEU A 139 -14.09 6.80 0.04
N LEU A 140 -14.80 6.47 1.12
CA LEU A 140 -16.28 6.43 1.15
C LEU A 140 -16.95 7.80 1.01
N MET A 141 -16.20 8.90 1.16
CA MET A 141 -16.69 10.25 0.90
C MET A 141 -16.58 10.64 -0.58
N ILE A 142 -15.92 9.83 -1.39
CA ILE A 142 -15.65 10.12 -2.79
C ILE A 142 -16.78 9.56 -3.65
N LYS A 143 -17.22 10.37 -4.62
CA LYS A 143 -18.29 10.01 -5.54
C LYS A 143 -18.03 8.64 -6.19
N GLY A 144 -18.99 7.74 -6.04
CA GLY A 144 -19.00 6.41 -6.68
C GLY A 144 -18.27 5.31 -5.91
N VAL A 145 -17.57 5.60 -4.81
CA VAL A 145 -16.97 4.56 -3.95
C VAL A 145 -18.02 4.03 -2.98
N THR A 146 -18.20 2.71 -2.93
CA THR A 146 -19.17 2.06 -2.02
C THR A 146 -18.47 1.27 -0.90
N PRO A 147 -19.16 0.97 0.22
CA PRO A 147 -18.65 0.08 1.25
C PRO A 147 -18.26 -1.31 0.73
N GLU A 148 -19.00 -1.85 -0.22
CA GLU A 148 -18.72 -3.16 -0.82
C GLU A 148 -17.46 -3.12 -1.68
N MET A 149 -17.18 -1.99 -2.34
CA MET A 149 -15.91 -1.79 -3.04
C MET A 149 -14.75 -1.68 -2.06
N LEU A 150 -14.92 -0.89 -0.99
CA LEU A 150 -13.85 -0.60 -0.04
C LEU A 150 -13.52 -1.81 0.82
N TYR A 151 -14.52 -2.42 1.46
CA TYR A 151 -14.35 -3.49 2.46
C TYR A 151 -14.66 -4.89 1.91
N GLY A 152 -15.26 -4.97 0.72
CA GLY A 152 -15.66 -6.25 0.13
C GLY A 152 -17.08 -6.64 0.51
N SER A 153 -17.51 -7.81 0.01
CA SER A 153 -18.80 -8.41 0.34
C SER A 153 -18.68 -9.93 0.46
N GLY A 154 -19.19 -10.49 1.55
CA GLY A 154 -19.14 -11.93 1.82
C GLY A 154 -17.69 -12.46 1.84
N GLU A 155 -17.38 -13.37 0.91
CA GLU A 155 -16.05 -13.98 0.76
C GLU A 155 -15.11 -13.18 -0.16
N THR A 156 -15.59 -12.10 -0.77
CA THR A 156 -14.75 -11.24 -1.63
C THR A 156 -14.20 -10.07 -0.83
N GLY A 157 -12.87 -9.98 -0.70
CA GLY A 157 -12.21 -8.84 -0.08
C GLY A 157 -12.37 -7.55 -0.89
N GLY A 158 -12.27 -6.40 -0.22
CA GLY A 158 -12.36 -5.07 -0.82
C GLY A 158 -11.00 -4.47 -1.17
N ILE A 159 -10.99 -3.28 -1.78
CA ILE A 159 -9.72 -2.60 -2.11
C ILE A 159 -8.91 -2.22 -0.86
N SER A 160 -9.54 -2.10 0.32
CA SER A 160 -8.85 -1.70 1.56
C SER A 160 -7.69 -2.61 1.94
N ASP A 161 -7.73 -3.88 1.52
CA ASP A 161 -6.68 -4.86 1.80
C ASP A 161 -5.42 -4.62 0.94
N TYR A 162 -5.61 -4.00 -0.23
CA TYR A 162 -4.58 -3.86 -1.27
C TYR A 162 -4.04 -2.44 -1.43
N ILE A 163 -4.57 -1.48 -0.67
CA ILE A 163 -4.18 -0.06 -0.74
C ILE A 163 -3.56 0.43 0.57
N THR A 164 -2.76 1.50 0.47
CA THR A 164 -2.21 2.22 1.62
C THR A 164 -2.28 3.73 1.42
N VAL A 165 -2.41 4.47 2.52
CA VAL A 165 -2.30 5.94 2.54
C VAL A 165 -0.89 6.41 2.93
N TYR A 166 0.01 5.47 3.24
CA TYR A 166 1.40 5.72 3.64
C TYR A 166 2.35 5.67 2.43
N GLY A 167 3.64 5.94 2.64
CA GLY A 167 4.63 6.08 1.56
C GLY A 167 5.03 7.53 1.24
N MET A 168 4.72 8.47 2.12
CA MET A 168 5.09 9.88 1.96
C MET A 168 6.62 10.05 1.97
N THR A 169 7.14 10.67 0.93
CA THR A 169 8.54 11.07 0.80
C THR A 169 8.65 12.59 0.74
N GLN A 170 9.49 13.15 1.59
CA GLN A 170 9.80 14.59 1.54
C GLN A 170 10.64 14.89 0.29
N LEU A 171 10.20 15.85 -0.52
CA LEU A 171 10.98 16.29 -1.67
C LEU A 171 12.21 17.11 -1.23
N PRO A 172 13.36 17.01 -1.92
CA PRO A 172 14.53 17.82 -1.63
C PRO A 172 14.20 19.31 -1.72
N GLN A 173 14.51 20.07 -0.67
CA GLN A 173 14.36 21.53 -0.71
C GLN A 173 15.56 22.17 -1.46
N PRO A 174 15.33 22.97 -2.50
CA PRO A 174 16.38 23.78 -3.12
C PRO A 174 17.02 24.69 -2.06
N LYS A 175 18.36 24.78 -2.07
CA LYS A 175 19.04 25.78 -1.23
C LYS A 175 18.64 27.17 -1.71
N ASN A 176 18.25 28.05 -0.79
CA ASN A 176 17.85 29.46 -1.01
C ASN A 176 16.41 29.73 -1.50
N THR A 177 15.46 28.81 -1.32
CA THR A 177 14.02 29.11 -1.48
C THR A 177 13.33 29.24 -0.11
N ARG A 178 12.16 29.90 -0.07
CA ARG A 178 11.27 29.81 1.10
C ARG A 178 11.00 28.33 1.36
N LYS A 179 10.93 27.91 2.64
CA LYS A 179 10.54 26.55 3.02
C LYS A 179 9.28 26.16 2.26
N ASN A 180 9.42 25.30 1.27
CA ASN A 180 8.29 24.63 0.66
C ASN A 180 8.17 23.28 1.38
N ASN A 181 7.01 23.01 1.95
CA ASN A 181 6.71 21.73 2.58
C ASN A 181 6.32 20.69 1.52
N ALA A 182 6.91 20.74 0.32
CA ALA A 182 6.55 19.86 -0.78
C ALA A 182 6.94 18.41 -0.50
N PHE A 183 6.01 17.50 -0.76
CA PHE A 183 6.18 16.06 -0.60
C PHE A 183 5.47 15.34 -1.75
N THR A 184 5.74 14.06 -1.87
CA THR A 184 5.08 13.19 -2.85
C THR A 184 4.95 11.78 -2.26
N TYR A 185 4.26 10.92 -2.99
CA TYR A 185 4.21 9.49 -2.77
C TYR A 185 4.77 8.85 -4.04
N GLU A 186 5.88 8.12 -3.93
CA GLU A 186 6.56 7.60 -5.13
C GLU A 186 5.69 6.60 -5.90
N GLY A 187 4.72 5.95 -5.25
CA GLY A 187 3.85 4.97 -5.86
C GLY A 187 4.53 3.64 -6.21
N LYS A 188 5.80 3.48 -5.84
CA LYS A 188 6.51 2.22 -6.02
C LYS A 188 5.99 1.17 -5.06
N ILE A 189 5.72 -0.01 -5.60
CA ILE A 189 5.22 -1.17 -4.87
C ILE A 189 6.38 -2.14 -4.66
N ASN A 190 6.57 -2.58 -3.42
CA ASN A 190 7.55 -3.59 -3.07
C ASN A 190 7.10 -4.97 -3.57
N ILE A 191 7.64 -5.42 -4.70
CA ILE A 191 7.26 -6.71 -5.31
C ILE A 191 7.70 -7.92 -4.47
N ASN A 192 8.59 -7.72 -3.50
CA ASN A 192 9.02 -8.77 -2.59
C ASN A 192 7.99 -9.06 -1.49
N THR A 193 7.01 -8.17 -1.29
CA THR A 193 5.99 -8.24 -0.23
C THR A 193 4.56 -8.13 -0.78
N ALA A 194 4.36 -7.54 -1.95
CA ALA A 194 3.07 -7.36 -2.61
C ALA A 194 2.26 -8.66 -2.71
N GLU A 195 0.97 -8.58 -2.41
CA GLU A 195 0.04 -9.70 -2.55
C GLU A 195 -0.32 -9.94 -4.02
N VAL A 196 -0.74 -11.15 -4.35
CA VAL A 196 -1.05 -11.55 -5.73
C VAL A 196 -2.01 -10.57 -6.43
N PRO A 197 -3.10 -10.08 -5.82
CA PRO A 197 -3.97 -9.08 -6.47
C PRO A 197 -3.26 -7.77 -6.82
N VAL A 198 -2.30 -7.33 -5.99
CA VAL A 198 -1.49 -6.14 -6.26
C VAL A 198 -0.49 -6.42 -7.40
N LEU A 199 0.11 -7.62 -7.44
CA LEU A 199 0.97 -8.03 -8.56
C LEU A 199 0.17 -8.10 -9.87
N ILE A 200 -1.04 -8.63 -9.86
CA ILE A 200 -1.95 -8.61 -11.01
C ILE A 200 -2.25 -7.16 -11.43
N ALA A 201 -2.49 -6.26 -10.48
CA ALA A 201 -2.73 -4.85 -10.79
C ALA A 201 -1.53 -4.17 -11.48
N ILE A 202 -0.30 -4.54 -11.12
CA ILE A 202 0.93 -4.06 -11.78
C ILE A 202 1.07 -4.65 -13.19
N LEU A 203 0.82 -5.95 -13.34
CA LEU A 203 1.13 -6.69 -14.57
C LEU A 203 0.00 -6.70 -15.61
N GLY A 204 -1.23 -6.42 -15.21
CA GLY A 204 -2.43 -6.65 -16.02
C GLY A 204 -3.00 -8.06 -15.84
N GLU A 205 -4.32 -8.19 -16.01
CA GLU A 205 -5.07 -9.45 -15.86
C GLU A 205 -4.57 -10.53 -16.83
N GLU A 206 -4.09 -10.14 -18.02
CA GLU A 206 -3.51 -11.04 -19.01
C GLU A 206 -2.23 -11.74 -18.52
N ASN A 207 -1.57 -11.18 -17.51
CA ASN A 207 -0.35 -11.70 -16.89
C ASN A 207 -0.60 -12.26 -15.49
N ALA A 208 -1.86 -12.58 -15.13
CA ALA A 208 -2.21 -13.03 -13.78
C ALA A 208 -1.52 -14.33 -13.36
N GLU A 209 -1.20 -15.22 -14.31
CA GLU A 209 -0.40 -16.42 -14.02
C GLU A 209 1.02 -16.05 -13.60
N CYS A 210 1.62 -15.04 -14.23
CA CYS A 210 2.93 -14.54 -13.82
C CYS A 210 2.94 -13.95 -12.43
N ALA A 211 1.87 -13.24 -12.04
CA ALA A 211 1.73 -12.74 -10.67
C ALA A 211 1.72 -13.88 -9.63
N ARG A 212 1.04 -15.00 -9.93
CA ARG A 212 1.01 -16.19 -9.06
C ARG A 212 2.36 -16.88 -9.00
N THR A 213 3.00 -17.13 -10.14
CA THR A 213 4.31 -17.78 -10.16
C THR A 213 5.40 -16.91 -9.55
N MET A 214 5.28 -15.58 -9.62
CA MET A 214 6.14 -14.65 -8.87
C MET A 214 5.98 -14.82 -7.37
N ASP A 215 4.74 -14.96 -6.87
CA ASP A 215 4.47 -15.22 -5.45
C ASP A 215 5.04 -16.55 -4.98
N ASP A 216 4.84 -17.61 -5.76
CA ASP A 216 5.40 -18.94 -5.48
C ASP A 216 6.94 -18.88 -5.46
N TYR A 217 7.55 -18.24 -6.45
CA TYR A 217 9.00 -18.12 -6.58
C TYR A 217 9.65 -17.45 -5.36
N ARG A 218 9.10 -16.32 -4.89
CA ARG A 218 9.66 -15.63 -3.70
C ARG A 218 9.41 -16.38 -2.39
N ARG A 219 8.44 -17.30 -2.35
CA ARG A 219 8.08 -18.13 -1.19
C ARG A 219 8.79 -19.47 -1.15
N GLU A 220 9.37 -19.91 -2.26
CA GLU A 220 10.02 -21.21 -2.36
C GLU A 220 11.17 -21.31 -1.35
N SER A 221 11.02 -22.25 -0.41
CA SER A 221 11.95 -22.46 0.69
C SER A 221 12.00 -23.93 1.09
N GLU A 222 13.09 -24.32 1.74
CA GLU A 222 13.24 -25.61 2.39
C GLU A 222 13.37 -25.41 3.90
N ASP A 223 12.75 -26.30 4.68
CA ASP A 223 12.94 -26.34 6.13
C ASP A 223 14.29 -27.01 6.44
N THR A 224 15.22 -26.22 6.96
CA THR A 224 16.51 -26.70 7.46
C THR A 224 16.49 -26.77 8.99
N GLY A 225 17.41 -27.52 9.59
CA GLY A 225 17.47 -27.70 11.05
C GLY A 225 17.70 -26.40 11.84
N ASP A 226 18.04 -25.30 11.16
CA ASP A 226 18.28 -23.96 11.68
C ASP A 226 17.24 -22.91 11.24
N GLY A 227 16.23 -23.27 10.44
CA GLY A 227 15.13 -22.38 10.03
C GLY A 227 14.65 -22.59 8.60
N LYS A 228 13.90 -21.64 8.05
CA LYS A 228 13.53 -21.64 6.62
C LYS A 228 14.69 -21.11 5.78
N HIS A 229 15.08 -21.88 4.76
CA HIS A 229 16.06 -21.46 3.77
C HIS A 229 15.38 -21.18 2.42
N TYR A 230 15.31 -19.91 2.02
CA TYR A 230 14.71 -19.51 0.75
C TYR A 230 15.63 -19.82 -0.43
N LEU A 231 15.06 -20.41 -1.48
CA LEU A 231 15.83 -20.92 -2.63
C LEU A 231 16.15 -19.85 -3.67
N ASN A 232 15.39 -18.75 -3.66
CA ASN A 232 15.38 -17.77 -4.73
C ASN A 232 15.80 -16.38 -4.24
N ASP A 233 16.76 -15.76 -4.93
CA ASP A 233 17.24 -14.40 -4.65
C ASP A 233 16.28 -13.34 -5.21
N VAL A 234 15.71 -12.54 -4.31
CA VAL A 234 14.78 -11.44 -4.61
C VAL A 234 15.38 -10.06 -4.34
N THR A 235 16.70 -9.95 -4.18
CA THR A 235 17.38 -8.69 -3.88
C THR A 235 17.48 -7.74 -5.07
N ASN A 236 17.49 -8.29 -6.30
CA ASN A 236 17.52 -7.51 -7.54
C ASN A 236 16.09 -7.17 -7.99
N PRO A 237 15.72 -5.89 -8.21
CA PRO A 237 14.38 -5.52 -8.71
C PRO A 237 13.93 -6.22 -10.00
N ALA A 238 14.85 -6.76 -10.79
CA ALA A 238 14.57 -7.55 -11.99
C ALA A 238 14.45 -9.06 -11.76
N TRP A 239 14.39 -9.54 -10.51
CA TRP A 239 14.29 -10.98 -10.19
C TRP A 239 13.09 -11.66 -10.84
N TYR A 240 12.00 -10.92 -11.10
CA TYR A 240 10.81 -11.42 -11.79
C TYR A 240 11.12 -11.99 -13.18
N LYS A 241 12.23 -11.59 -13.82
CA LYS A 241 12.68 -12.15 -15.10
C LYS A 241 13.20 -13.58 -14.99
N ASN A 242 13.59 -14.02 -13.80
CA ASN A 242 14.03 -15.39 -13.52
C ASN A 242 12.83 -16.32 -13.28
N VAL A 243 11.63 -15.77 -13.11
CA VAL A 243 10.41 -16.55 -12.89
C VAL A 243 9.95 -17.16 -14.21
N LYS A 244 9.65 -18.46 -14.17
CA LYS A 244 9.19 -19.20 -15.34
C LYS A 244 7.90 -18.57 -15.89
N GLY A 245 7.93 -18.23 -17.19
CA GLY A 245 6.81 -17.59 -17.88
C GLY A 245 6.83 -16.06 -17.84
N CYS A 246 7.76 -15.45 -17.10
CA CYS A 246 7.79 -14.00 -16.85
C CYS A 246 9.04 -13.30 -17.40
N SER A 247 9.90 -14.03 -18.13
CA SER A 247 11.17 -13.52 -18.68
C SER A 247 10.99 -12.35 -19.64
N ASP A 248 9.89 -12.33 -20.38
CA ASP A 248 9.59 -11.30 -21.39
C ASP A 248 8.88 -10.07 -20.80
N LEU A 249 8.53 -10.10 -19.51
CA LEU A 249 7.90 -8.97 -18.84
C LEU A 249 8.87 -7.78 -18.75
N ASN A 250 8.32 -6.59 -18.97
CA ASN A 250 9.03 -5.34 -18.80
C ASN A 250 8.22 -4.40 -17.90
N ILE A 251 8.33 -4.62 -16.60
CA ILE A 251 7.67 -3.78 -15.60
C ILE A 251 8.34 -2.40 -15.56
N ASP A 252 7.55 -1.32 -15.58
CA ASP A 252 8.07 0.04 -15.46
C ASP A 252 8.80 0.21 -14.11
N PRO A 253 10.10 0.58 -14.09
CA PRO A 253 10.85 0.77 -12.84
C PRO A 253 10.32 1.91 -11.96
N ARG A 254 9.41 2.76 -12.46
CA ARG A 254 8.68 3.75 -11.67
C ARG A 254 7.59 3.11 -10.79
N LEU A 255 7.17 1.87 -11.09
CA LEU A 255 6.11 1.17 -10.38
C LEU A 255 6.59 0.23 -9.29
N ILE A 256 7.86 -0.21 -9.34
CA ILE A 256 8.34 -1.27 -8.46
C ILE A 256 9.54 -0.84 -7.62
N THR A 257 9.65 -1.47 -6.46
CA THR A 257 10.81 -1.45 -5.58
C THR A 257 10.99 -2.83 -4.93
N VAL A 258 12.10 -3.00 -4.22
CA VAL A 258 12.42 -4.17 -3.38
C VAL A 258 12.71 -3.77 -1.93
N THR A 259 12.41 -2.51 -1.59
CA THR A 259 12.71 -1.91 -0.30
C THR A 259 11.48 -1.23 0.26
N SER A 260 11.33 -1.22 1.57
CA SER A 260 10.28 -0.49 2.27
C SER A 260 10.81 0.15 3.54
N ASP A 261 10.24 1.28 3.92
CA ASP A 261 10.45 1.89 5.22
C ASP A 261 9.13 2.11 5.97
N PHE A 262 8.02 1.53 5.48
CA PHE A 262 6.69 1.66 6.08
C PHE A 262 6.13 0.29 6.40
N PHE A 263 5.89 0.04 7.68
CA PHE A 263 5.40 -1.26 8.15
C PHE A 263 4.19 -1.07 9.06
N ARG A 264 3.24 -1.98 8.97
CA ARG A 264 2.14 -2.11 9.92
C ARG A 264 2.45 -3.25 10.87
N ILE A 265 2.20 -3.01 12.15
CA ILE A 265 2.32 -3.98 13.23
C ILE A 265 0.93 -4.16 13.81
N GLU A 266 0.40 -5.38 13.71
CA GLU A 266 -0.85 -5.77 14.35
C GLU A 266 -0.51 -6.66 15.53
N SER A 267 -0.85 -6.22 16.74
CA SER A 267 -0.62 -6.98 17.97
C SER A 267 -1.94 -7.33 18.63
N THR A 268 -2.15 -8.61 18.88
CA THR A 268 -3.34 -9.13 19.54
C THR A 268 -2.97 -9.70 20.90
N ALA A 269 -3.58 -9.17 21.96
CA ALA A 269 -3.52 -9.76 23.30
C ALA A 269 -4.82 -10.51 23.58
N THR A 270 -4.70 -11.77 24.03
CA THR A 270 -5.84 -12.61 24.43
C THR A 270 -5.73 -12.97 25.90
N LEU A 271 -6.74 -12.64 26.69
CA LEU A 271 -6.86 -13.01 28.10
C LEU A 271 -8.26 -13.59 28.35
N ASN A 272 -8.34 -14.87 28.70
CA ASN A 272 -9.59 -15.63 28.70
C ASN A 272 -10.30 -15.52 27.33
N GLU A 273 -11.54 -15.02 27.29
CA GLU A 273 -12.29 -14.79 26.04
C GLU A 273 -12.14 -13.36 25.49
N VAL A 274 -11.41 -12.48 26.18
CA VAL A 274 -11.22 -11.09 25.75
C VAL A 274 -10.03 -11.02 24.80
N LYS A 275 -10.26 -10.50 23.60
CA LYS A 275 -9.23 -10.17 22.61
C LYS A 275 -9.19 -8.66 22.39
N LEU A 276 -7.98 -8.10 22.43
CA LEU A 276 -7.72 -6.71 22.07
C LEU A 276 -6.66 -6.71 20.96
N THR A 277 -6.98 -6.10 19.82
CA THR A 277 -6.03 -5.94 18.72
C THR A 277 -5.70 -4.47 18.54
N LEU A 278 -4.40 -4.16 18.50
CA LEU A 278 -3.87 -2.84 18.19
C LEU A 278 -3.15 -2.89 16.85
N SER A 279 -3.48 -1.96 15.95
CA SER A 279 -2.76 -1.75 14.69
C SER A 279 -1.93 -0.48 14.81
N ALA A 280 -0.63 -0.56 14.54
CA ALA A 280 0.26 0.60 14.50
C ALA A 280 1.02 0.64 13.18
N VAL A 281 1.08 1.81 12.54
CA VAL A 281 1.91 2.02 11.36
C VAL A 281 3.18 2.74 11.77
N ILE A 282 4.33 2.21 11.35
CA ILE A 282 5.65 2.71 11.68
C ILE A 282 6.39 3.14 10.42
N HIS A 283 7.20 4.20 10.56
CA HIS A 283 8.19 4.62 9.59
C HIS A 283 9.59 4.30 10.11
N ARG A 284 10.34 3.50 9.36
CA ARG A 284 11.73 3.18 9.63
C ARG A 284 12.60 4.28 9.04
N GLU A 285 13.36 4.97 9.86
CA GLU A 285 14.18 6.10 9.42
C GLU A 285 15.59 6.03 10.02
N GLN A 286 16.58 6.43 9.22
CA GLN A 286 17.97 6.53 9.68
C GLN A 286 18.22 7.91 10.28
N ASP A 287 18.71 7.93 11.52
CA ASP A 287 19.15 9.17 12.15
C ASP A 287 20.40 9.71 11.42
N LYS A 288 20.26 10.87 10.77
CA LYS A 288 21.32 11.47 9.94
C LYS A 288 22.61 11.82 10.70
N LYS A 289 22.56 11.96 12.02
CA LYS A 289 23.74 12.31 12.83
C LYS A 289 24.49 11.07 13.30
N THR A 290 23.75 10.03 13.69
CA THR A 290 24.31 8.82 14.31
C THR A 290 24.41 7.64 13.36
N GLY A 291 23.75 7.70 12.19
CA GLY A 291 23.62 6.58 11.26
C GLY A 291 22.76 5.43 11.78
N LYS A 292 22.16 5.56 12.98
CA LYS A 292 21.35 4.51 13.59
C LYS A 292 19.94 4.51 13.01
N TRP A 293 19.45 3.33 12.66
CA TRP A 293 18.06 3.11 12.29
C TRP A 293 17.16 3.13 13.53
N LYS A 294 16.01 3.78 13.40
CA LYS A 294 14.94 3.82 14.41
C LYS A 294 13.58 3.65 13.73
N CYS A 295 12.58 3.23 14.50
CA CYS A 295 11.19 3.19 14.05
C CYS A 295 10.41 4.30 14.74
N ARG A 296 9.67 5.09 13.98
CA ARG A 296 8.76 6.14 14.47
C ARG A 296 7.34 5.71 14.21
N VAL A 297 6.50 5.69 15.24
CA VAL A 297 5.06 5.44 15.08
C VAL A 297 4.44 6.63 14.35
N LEU A 298 3.74 6.36 13.25
CA LEU A 298 3.00 7.36 12.47
C LEU A 298 1.57 7.48 12.98
N SER A 299 0.94 6.34 13.25
CA SER A 299 -0.44 6.23 13.70
C SER A 299 -0.62 4.92 14.46
N TRP A 300 -1.66 4.86 15.27
CA TRP A 300 -2.13 3.61 15.87
C TRP A 300 -3.62 3.71 16.15
N GLU A 301 -4.30 2.57 16.10
CA GLU A 301 -5.71 2.42 16.43
C GLU A 301 -6.00 1.06 17.07
N THR A 302 -7.11 0.97 17.79
CA THR A 302 -7.67 -0.31 18.25
C THR A 302 -8.65 -0.81 17.21
N LEU A 303 -8.53 -2.09 16.82
CA LEU A 303 -9.43 -2.77 15.87
C LEU A 303 -10.63 -3.39 16.58
#